data_AF-A0A1Q5JVK6-F1
#
_entry.id   AF-A0A1Q5JVK6-F1
#
_cell.length_a   1.000
_cell.length_b   1.000
_cell.length_c   1.000
_cell.angle_alpha   90.00
_cell.angle_beta   90.00
_cell.angle_gamma   90.00
#
_symmetry.space_group_name_H-M   'P 1'
#
loop_
_entity.id
_entity.type
_entity.pdbx_description
1 polymer ?
#
loop_
_entity_poly.entity_id
_entity_poly.type
_entity_poly.pdbx_seq_one_letter_code
_entity_poly.pdbx_strand_id
1 'polypeptide(L)'
;MTITPPCDTVAVVTEEPWRVRFQREDELVEQLQSQLLEAAKRRAKALADGKTELGSVYAVAKAVGKSYTAVSNAIKKYPTTE
;
A
#
# COMPACT_ATOMS: atom_id res chain seq x y z
N MET A 1 -32.60 49.20 -29.07
CA MET A 1 -31.32 48.77 -28.46
C MET A 1 -31.43 47.28 -28.20
N THR A 2 -30.95 46.48 -29.15
CA THR A 2 -30.98 45.02 -29.09
C THR A 2 -29.77 44.60 -28.26
N ILE A 3 -30.02 44.13 -27.04
CA ILE A 3 -28.98 43.64 -26.13
C ILE A 3 -28.57 42.26 -26.66
N THR A 4 -27.46 42.22 -27.40
CA THR A 4 -26.80 40.95 -27.75
C THR A 4 -26.27 40.34 -26.45
N PRO A 5 -26.61 39.09 -26.11
CA PRO A 5 -26.00 38.43 -24.96
C PRO A 5 -24.52 38.15 -25.29
N PRO A 6 -23.59 38.30 -24.33
CA PRO A 6 -22.20 37.92 -24.56
C PRO A 6 -22.14 36.39 -24.71
N CYS A 7 -22.00 35.93 -25.94
CA CYS A 7 -21.44 34.62 -26.25
C CYS A 7 -19.94 34.66 -25.94
N ASP A 8 -19.57 34.40 -24.70
CA ASP A 8 -18.19 34.15 -24.25
C ASP A 8 -18.33 33.65 -22.80
N THR A 9 -17.90 32.46 -22.37
CA THR A 9 -16.63 31.79 -22.64
C THR A 9 -16.79 30.35 -22.16
N VAL A 10 -16.47 29.38 -23.03
CA VAL A 10 -15.92 28.03 -22.77
C VAL A 10 -16.45 27.29 -21.54
N ALA A 11 -17.05 26.11 -21.76
CA ALA A 11 -17.16 25.06 -20.74
C ALA A 11 -15.75 24.76 -20.19
N VAL A 12 -15.35 25.46 -19.13
CA VAL A 12 -14.13 25.14 -18.39
C VAL A 12 -14.44 23.78 -17.78
N VAL A 13 -13.90 22.73 -18.38
CA VAL A 13 -13.60 21.49 -17.69
C VAL A 13 -12.69 21.94 -16.56
N THR A 14 -13.28 22.26 -15.40
CA THR A 14 -12.54 22.73 -14.23
C THR A 14 -11.75 21.54 -13.76
N GLU A 15 -10.55 21.36 -14.30
CA GLU A 15 -9.59 20.45 -13.73
C GLU A 15 -9.50 20.78 -12.24
N GLU A 16 -9.82 19.78 -11.43
CA GLU A 16 -9.80 19.89 -9.99
C GLU A 16 -8.43 20.46 -9.57
N PRO A 17 -8.39 21.51 -8.72
CA PRO A 17 -7.14 22.17 -8.37
C PRO A 17 -6.11 21.13 -7.93
N TRP A 18 -4.87 21.25 -8.40
CA TRP A 18 -3.85 20.23 -8.17
C TRP A 18 -3.65 19.89 -6.69
N ARG A 19 -3.90 20.85 -5.79
CA ARG A 19 -3.86 20.66 -4.33
C ARG A 19 -4.90 19.66 -3.84
N VAL A 20 -6.12 19.71 -4.38
CA VAL A 20 -7.21 18.78 -4.03
C VAL A 20 -6.90 17.38 -4.57
N ARG A 21 -6.39 17.29 -5.80
CA ARG A 21 -5.93 16.02 -6.37
C ARG A 21 -4.80 15.42 -5.53
N PHE A 22 -3.81 16.23 -5.16
CA PHE A 22 -2.70 15.79 -4.33
C PHE A 22 -3.17 15.29 -2.95
N GLN A 23 -4.03 16.05 -2.26
CA GLN A 23 -4.56 15.64 -0.95
C GLN A 23 -5.30 14.31 -1.03
N ARG A 24 -6.13 14.10 -2.06
CA ARG A 24 -6.83 12.83 -2.26
C ARG A 24 -5.85 11.66 -2.45
N GLU A 25 -4.82 11.83 -3.26
CA GLU A 25 -3.83 10.77 -3.47
C GLU A 25 -2.98 10.52 -2.21
N ASP A 26 -2.65 11.56 -1.45
CA ASP A 26 -1.91 11.44 -0.19
C ASP A 26 -2.70 10.62 0.84
N GLU A 27 -4.00 10.94 1.01
CA GLU A 27 -4.91 10.17 1.85
C GLU A 27 -5.02 8.70 1.40
N LEU A 28 -5.08 8.45 0.09
CA LEU A 28 -5.11 7.08 -0.45
C LEU A 28 -3.81 6.33 -0.17
N VAL A 29 -2.65 6.99 -0.32
CA VAL A 29 -1.35 6.41 -0.02
C VAL A 29 -1.27 6.02 1.46
N GLU A 30 -1.72 6.88 2.37
CA GLU A 30 -1.75 6.57 3.81
C GLU A 30 -2.63 5.35 4.13
N GLN A 31 -3.81 5.26 3.51
CA GLN A 31 -4.71 4.11 3.66
C GLN A 31 -4.08 2.82 3.13
N LEU A 32 -3.46 2.87 1.94
CA LEU A 32 -2.79 1.72 1.34
C LEU A 32 -1.57 1.28 2.14
N GLN A 33 -0.79 2.23 2.67
CA GLN A 33 0.33 1.93 3.56
C GLN A 33 -0.15 1.21 4.82
N SER A 34 -1.26 1.66 5.41
CA SER A 34 -1.87 1.00 6.57
C SER A 34 -2.31 -0.44 6.23
N GLN A 35 -2.96 -0.65 5.09
CA GLN A 35 -3.37 -1.99 4.64
C GLN A 35 -2.16 -2.89 4.34
N LEU A 36 -1.12 -2.35 3.71
CA LEU A 36 0.14 -3.05 3.44
C LEU A 36 0.84 -3.45 4.73
N LEU A 37 0.81 -2.59 5.76
CA LEU A 37 1.38 -2.89 7.07
C LEU A 37 0.67 -4.09 7.71
N GLU A 38 -0.66 -4.09 7.73
CA GLU A 38 -1.44 -5.20 8.28
C GLU A 38 -1.28 -6.49 7.47
N ALA A 39 -1.21 -6.40 6.14
CA ALA A 39 -0.88 -7.54 5.29
C ALA A 39 0.54 -8.08 5.59
N ALA A 40 1.52 -7.19 5.80
CA ALA A 40 2.89 -7.58 6.13
C ALA A 40 2.98 -8.30 7.48
N LYS A 41 2.25 -7.83 8.50
CA LYS A 41 2.13 -8.50 9.81
C LYS A 41 1.57 -9.92 9.67
N ARG A 42 0.43 -10.07 8.97
CA ARG A 42 -0.19 -11.39 8.73
C ARG A 42 0.74 -12.33 7.97
N ARG A 43 1.45 -11.80 6.96
CA ARG A 43 2.45 -12.57 6.21
C ARG A 43 3.63 -12.98 7.10
N ALA A 44 4.14 -12.09 7.95
CA ALA A 44 5.23 -12.40 8.86
C ALA A 44 4.84 -13.52 9.85
N LYS A 45 3.61 -13.47 10.38
CA LYS A 45 3.05 -14.56 11.20
C LYS A 45 3.05 -15.89 10.45
N ALA A 46 2.51 -15.94 9.22
CA ALA A 46 2.51 -17.15 8.41
C ALA A 46 3.93 -17.69 8.13
N LEU A 47 4.91 -16.81 7.93
CA LEU A 47 6.32 -17.21 7.77
C LEU A 47 6.92 -17.74 9.07
N ALA A 48 6.52 -17.21 10.22
CA ALA A 48 6.93 -17.71 11.53
C ALA A 48 6.31 -19.09 11.82
N ASP A 49 5.02 -19.27 11.50
CA ASP A 49 4.34 -20.56 11.63
C ASP A 49 5.01 -21.62 10.73
N GLY A 50 5.29 -21.27 9.46
CA GLY A 50 6.03 -22.13 8.55
C GLY A 50 7.46 -22.44 9.03
N LYS A 51 8.10 -21.52 9.77
CA LYS A 51 9.42 -21.78 10.37
C LYS A 51 9.30 -22.83 11.48
N THR A 52 8.23 -22.78 12.27
CA THR A 52 7.93 -23.77 13.32
C THR A 52 7.63 -25.14 12.69
N GLU A 53 6.87 -25.17 11.60
CA GLU A 53 6.53 -26.41 10.87
C GLU A 53 7.74 -27.04 10.16
N LEU A 54 8.50 -26.25 9.40
CA LEU A 54 9.62 -26.74 8.57
C LEU A 54 10.97 -26.75 9.31
N GLY A 55 11.00 -26.30 10.56
CA GLY A 55 12.18 -26.31 11.45
C GLY A 55 13.25 -25.25 11.16
N SER A 56 13.19 -24.52 10.04
CA SER A 56 14.16 -23.47 9.73
C SER A 56 13.64 -22.38 8.80
N VAL A 57 14.19 -21.17 8.95
CA VAL A 57 13.90 -20.02 8.06
C VAL A 57 14.36 -20.31 6.62
N TYR A 58 15.42 -21.11 6.46
CA TYR A 58 15.91 -21.50 5.14
C TYR A 58 14.92 -22.40 4.39
N ALA A 59 14.34 -23.39 5.07
CA ALA A 59 13.31 -24.26 4.49
C ALA A 59 12.07 -23.46 4.05
N VAL A 60 11.62 -22.52 4.89
CA VAL A 60 10.54 -21.59 4.53
C VAL A 60 10.90 -20.75 3.31
N ALA A 61 12.10 -20.16 3.28
CA ALA A 61 12.57 -19.34 2.18
C ALA A 61 12.57 -20.11 0.85
N LYS A 62 13.02 -21.37 0.88
CA LYS A 62 12.96 -22.27 -0.27
C LYS A 62 11.52 -22.57 -0.70
N ALA A 63 10.62 -22.84 0.26
CA ALA A 63 9.21 -23.14 -0.03
C ALA A 63 8.46 -21.95 -0.65
N VAL A 64 8.73 -20.72 -0.21
CA VAL A 64 8.05 -19.50 -0.72
C VAL A 64 8.78 -18.81 -1.88
N GLY A 65 9.92 -19.37 -2.32
CA GLY A 65 10.72 -18.80 -3.41
C GLY A 65 11.29 -17.41 -3.11
N LYS A 66 11.72 -17.17 -1.85
CA LYS A 66 12.31 -15.90 -1.43
C LYS A 66 13.71 -16.11 -0.85
N SER A 67 14.48 -15.03 -0.77
CA SER A 67 15.79 -15.09 -0.11
C SER A 67 15.63 -15.28 1.40
N TYR A 68 16.59 -15.98 2.01
CA TYR A 68 16.64 -16.18 3.46
C TYR A 68 16.54 -14.84 4.22
N THR A 69 17.30 -13.83 3.81
CA THR A 69 17.33 -12.52 4.46
C THR A 69 15.97 -11.83 4.41
N ALA A 70 15.24 -11.94 3.29
CA ALA A 70 13.90 -11.37 3.17
C ALA A 70 12.92 -12.03 4.15
N VAL A 71 12.95 -13.36 4.27
CA VAL A 71 12.09 -14.09 5.21
C VAL A 71 12.48 -13.79 6.66
N SER A 72 13.79 -13.83 6.97
CA SER A 72 14.31 -13.53 8.30
C SER A 72 13.92 -12.12 8.75
N ASN A 73 14.08 -11.12 7.87
CA ASN A 73 13.73 -9.74 8.18
C ASN A 73 12.21 -9.56 8.33
N ALA A 74 11.40 -10.21 7.49
CA ALA A 74 9.94 -10.13 7.60
C ALA A 74 9.46 -10.68 8.96
N ILE A 75 9.98 -11.83 9.40
CA ILE A 75 9.67 -12.42 10.71
C ILE A 75 10.14 -11.51 11.85
N LYS A 76 11.36 -10.98 11.77
CA LYS A 76 11.92 -10.11 12.83
C LYS A 76 11.23 -8.76 12.95
N LYS A 77 10.81 -8.17 11.82
CA LYS A 77 10.25 -6.82 11.76
C LYS A 77 8.85 -6.74 12.37
N TYR A 78 8.10 -7.84 12.31
CA TYR A 78 6.77 -7.95 12.89
C TYR A 78 6.73 -9.16 13.82
N PRO A 79 7.38 -9.06 15.00
CA PRO A 79 7.34 -10.14 15.96
C PRO A 79 5.89 -10.42 16.35
N THR A 80 5.53 -11.70 16.42
CA THR A 80 4.23 -12.19 16.88
C THR A 80 4.12 -11.96 18.40
N THR A 81 4.16 -10.71 18.84
CA THR A 81 3.88 -10.38 20.24
C THR A 81 2.36 -10.50 20.42
N GLU A 82 1.94 -11.42 21.28
CA GLU A 82 0.59 -11.49 21.85
C GLU A 82 0.13 -10.16 22.43
#